data_AF-A0A1V3WFP6-F1
#
_entry.id   AF-A0A1V3WFP6-F1
#
_cell.length_a   1.000
_cell.length_b   1.000
_cell.length_c   1.000
_cell.angle_alpha   90.00
_cell.angle_beta   90.00
_cell.angle_gamma   90.00
#
_symmetry.space_group_name_H-M   'P 1'
#
loop_
_entity.id
_entity.type
_entity.pdbx_description
1 polymer ?
#
loop_
_entity_poly.entity_id
_entity_poly.type
_entity_poly.pdbx_seq_one_letter_code
_entity_poly.pdbx_strand_id
1 'polypeptide(L)'
;MQFSSEFEWISPSGRGLLTHYMPAHYSAGWWMDSSTSLAEAEEATYALFDQLKSVALTRNVLLPVGTDYTPPNKWVTEIHRDWAVRYTWPRFVCGLPREFFAAVRTELAERGVVPSPQTRDMNPIYTGKDVSYIDTKQANRAAENAVLDAERFAVFAAVLTGARYPQAALAKAWVQLAYGAHHDAITGSESDQVYLDLLTGWRDAWELGRTARDNALASISGLVDTPEGSVVVWNPLTHRRTDIVTVRLEAPQVAGCGSVTPRVPRSPRSSSTTGGRSPGWRGMSRRWAGGATDWTRPTARPAGNRRPVNRSPTSTTA
;
A
#
# COMPACT_ATOMS: atom_id res chain seq x y z
N MET A 1 -27.51 18.96 6.13
CA MET A 1 -26.74 18.18 5.13
C MET A 1 -27.49 18.24 3.79
N GLN A 2 -26.80 18.20 2.64
CA GLN A 2 -27.47 18.29 1.32
C GLN A 2 -28.07 16.94 0.85
N PHE A 3 -27.71 15.84 1.51
CA PHE A 3 -28.17 14.47 1.28
C PHE A 3 -28.22 13.73 2.64
N SER A 4 -28.78 12.53 2.68
CA SER A 4 -28.85 11.72 3.90
C SER A 4 -27.46 11.23 4.35
N SER A 5 -27.30 10.86 5.62
CA SER A 5 -26.05 10.29 6.14
C SER A 5 -25.63 9.02 5.41
N GLU A 6 -26.59 8.23 4.91
CA GLU A 6 -26.31 7.10 4.01
C GLU A 6 -26.57 7.46 2.56
N PHE A 7 -25.63 7.10 1.68
CA PHE A 7 -25.68 7.36 0.24
C PHE A 7 -24.83 6.36 -0.53
N GLU A 8 -24.96 6.32 -1.85
CA GLU A 8 -24.10 5.51 -2.71
C GLU A 8 -22.91 6.36 -3.18
N TRP A 9 -21.70 6.03 -2.74
CA TRP A 9 -20.49 6.74 -3.17
C TRP A 9 -19.90 6.09 -4.42
N ILE A 10 -19.94 6.81 -5.54
CA ILE A 10 -19.59 6.31 -6.86
C ILE A 10 -18.17 6.72 -7.23
N SER A 11 -17.37 5.72 -7.58
CA SER A 11 -16.01 5.89 -8.10
C SER A 11 -16.02 6.26 -9.60
N PRO A 12 -14.89 6.76 -10.16
CA PRO A 12 -14.76 6.99 -11.60
C PRO A 12 -15.00 5.76 -12.49
N SER A 13 -14.95 4.54 -11.91
CA SER A 13 -15.30 3.30 -12.62
C SER A 13 -16.81 3.08 -12.80
N GLY A 14 -17.65 3.94 -12.21
CA GLY A 14 -19.10 3.78 -12.15
C GLY A 14 -19.58 2.84 -11.04
N ARG A 15 -18.67 2.15 -10.33
CA ARG A 15 -19.03 1.30 -9.19
C ARG A 15 -19.32 2.15 -7.96
N GLY A 16 -20.44 1.86 -7.29
CA GLY A 16 -20.88 2.48 -6.05
C GLY A 16 -20.63 1.63 -4.81
N LEU A 17 -20.46 2.30 -3.66
CA LEU A 17 -20.45 1.68 -2.34
C LEU A 17 -21.43 2.42 -1.43
N LEU A 18 -22.34 1.67 -0.79
CA LEU A 18 -23.15 2.21 0.30
C LEU A 18 -22.21 2.74 1.40
N THR A 19 -22.31 4.02 1.67
CA THR A 19 -21.42 4.77 2.54
C THR A 19 -22.26 5.47 3.60
N HIS A 20 -21.74 5.50 4.83
CA HIS A 20 -22.32 6.29 5.93
C HIS A 20 -21.33 7.41 6.25
N TYR A 21 -21.75 8.66 6.04
CA TYR A 21 -21.05 9.83 6.55
C TYR A 21 -21.49 10.06 7.99
N MET A 22 -20.56 10.42 8.86
CA MET A 22 -20.81 10.64 10.29
C MET A 22 -21.11 12.14 10.55
N PRO A 23 -22.37 12.60 10.45
CA PRO A 23 -22.75 14.01 10.58
C PRO A 23 -22.29 14.67 11.88
N ALA A 24 -22.28 13.92 12.98
CA ALA A 24 -21.95 14.39 14.31
C ALA A 24 -20.54 13.94 14.75
N HIS A 25 -19.64 13.65 13.80
CA HIS A 25 -18.29 13.11 14.02
C HIS A 25 -18.28 11.63 14.46
N TYR A 26 -17.13 10.96 14.37
CA TYR A 26 -16.97 9.57 14.81
C TYR A 26 -16.98 9.41 16.34
N SER A 27 -16.99 10.53 17.07
CA SER A 27 -17.06 10.58 18.53
C SER A 27 -18.44 10.93 19.07
N ALA A 28 -19.45 11.06 18.21
CA ALA A 28 -20.78 11.53 18.58
C ALA A 28 -21.36 10.86 19.83
N GLY A 29 -21.33 9.52 19.87
CA GLY A 29 -21.87 8.72 20.96
C GLY A 29 -20.92 8.53 22.14
N TRP A 30 -19.69 9.05 22.08
CA TRP A 30 -18.75 8.95 23.21
C TRP A 30 -19.20 9.78 24.42
N TRP A 31 -19.78 10.96 24.17
CA TRP A 31 -20.00 11.99 25.20
C TRP A 31 -20.98 11.61 26.31
N MET A 32 -21.79 10.55 26.14
CA MET A 32 -22.59 9.98 27.24
C MET A 32 -21.71 9.54 28.42
N ASP A 33 -20.42 9.30 28.20
CA ASP A 33 -19.46 8.92 29.25
C ASP A 33 -19.35 9.96 30.38
N SER A 34 -19.66 11.23 30.08
CA SER A 34 -19.63 12.34 31.04
C SER A 34 -20.82 12.35 32.00
N SER A 35 -21.87 11.56 31.74
CA SER A 35 -23.06 11.50 32.58
C SER A 35 -22.75 10.91 33.96
N THR A 36 -23.42 11.43 34.99
CA THR A 36 -23.21 11.00 36.39
C THR A 36 -24.09 9.82 36.78
N SER A 37 -25.12 9.54 35.99
CA SER A 37 -26.04 8.41 36.17
C SER A 37 -26.44 7.77 34.84
N LEU A 38 -26.96 6.55 34.90
CA LEU A 38 -27.51 5.84 33.73
C LEU A 38 -28.64 6.64 33.08
N ALA A 39 -29.55 7.21 33.87
CA ALA A 39 -30.68 7.99 33.35
C ALA A 39 -30.21 9.22 32.54
N GLU A 40 -29.20 9.93 33.02
CA GLU A 40 -28.59 11.05 32.28
C GLU A 40 -27.88 10.58 31.01
N ALA A 41 -27.22 9.41 31.04
CA ALA A 41 -26.56 8.83 29.88
C ALA A 41 -27.56 8.42 28.79
N GLU A 42 -28.71 7.88 29.18
CA GLU A 42 -29.81 7.52 28.30
C GLU A 42 -30.47 8.75 27.68
N GLU A 43 -30.72 9.80 28.47
CA GLU A 43 -31.24 11.07 27.97
C GLU A 43 -30.30 11.69 26.94
N ALA A 44 -28.99 11.74 27.23
CA ALA A 44 -27.98 12.21 26.29
C ALA A 44 -27.95 11.37 24.99
N THR A 45 -28.06 10.05 25.10
CA THR A 45 -28.09 9.13 23.96
C THR A 45 -29.35 9.34 23.11
N TYR A 46 -30.51 9.52 23.75
CA TYR A 46 -31.76 9.82 23.08
C TYR A 46 -31.73 11.18 22.37
N ALA A 47 -31.21 12.21 23.02
CA ALA A 47 -31.04 13.53 22.41
C ALA A 47 -30.15 13.46 21.15
N LEU A 48 -29.07 12.68 21.19
CA LEU A 48 -28.22 12.44 20.02
C LEU A 48 -28.98 11.71 18.90
N PHE A 49 -29.72 10.66 19.23
CA PHE A 49 -30.57 9.95 18.28
C PHE A 49 -31.60 10.88 17.62
N ASP A 50 -32.26 11.74 18.40
CA ASP A 50 -33.28 12.67 17.93
C ASP A 50 -32.73 13.66 16.89
N GLN A 51 -31.48 14.10 17.06
CA GLN A 51 -30.79 14.92 16.07
C GLN A 51 -30.44 14.11 14.81
N LEU A 52 -29.83 12.92 14.98
CA LEU A 52 -29.30 12.13 13.88
C LEU A 52 -30.39 11.51 12.99
N LYS A 53 -31.54 11.15 13.53
CA LYS A 53 -32.65 10.56 12.74
C LYS A 53 -33.16 11.52 11.64
N SER A 54 -32.98 12.83 11.81
CA SER A 54 -33.43 13.84 10.84
C SER A 54 -32.64 13.83 9.53
N VAL A 55 -31.42 13.26 9.55
CA VAL A 55 -30.53 13.16 8.39
C VAL A 55 -30.31 11.72 7.93
N ALA A 56 -30.85 10.73 8.64
CA ALA A 56 -30.73 9.32 8.25
C ALA A 56 -31.58 8.99 7.02
N LEU A 57 -31.08 8.09 6.16
CA LEU A 57 -31.80 7.58 4.98
C LEU A 57 -32.89 6.55 5.39
N THR A 58 -32.64 5.85 6.49
CA THR A 58 -33.48 4.75 7.00
C THR A 58 -33.85 4.96 8.46
N ARG A 59 -34.71 4.10 9.02
CA ARG A 59 -35.01 4.13 10.47
C ARG A 59 -33.82 3.72 11.35
N ASN A 60 -32.77 3.17 10.74
CA ASN A 60 -31.57 2.71 11.43
C ASN A 60 -30.60 3.89 11.53
N VAL A 61 -30.24 4.26 12.76
CA VAL A 61 -29.35 5.38 13.05
C VAL A 61 -28.09 4.83 13.72
N LEU A 62 -26.91 5.14 13.16
CA LEU A 62 -25.62 4.74 13.74
C LEU A 62 -25.16 5.79 14.75
N LEU A 63 -24.85 5.35 15.97
CA LEU A 63 -24.19 6.16 17.01
C LEU A 63 -22.79 5.57 17.24
N PRO A 64 -21.73 6.17 16.69
CA PRO A 64 -20.36 5.76 16.98
C PRO A 64 -20.02 6.04 18.45
N VAL A 65 -19.70 4.99 19.21
CA VAL A 65 -19.35 5.10 20.65
C VAL A 65 -17.85 4.86 20.83
N GLY A 66 -17.10 5.93 20.97
CA GLY A 66 -15.65 5.92 21.09
C GLY A 66 -15.03 7.19 20.52
N THR A 67 -13.80 7.50 20.90
CA THR A 67 -12.98 8.54 20.27
C THR A 67 -11.50 8.17 20.43
N ASP A 68 -10.59 9.00 19.93
CA ASP A 68 -9.15 8.72 19.94
C ASP A 68 -8.66 8.34 21.34
N TYR A 69 -7.99 7.18 21.42
CA TYR A 69 -7.35 6.67 22.64
C TYR A 69 -8.26 6.50 23.86
N THR A 70 -9.58 6.44 23.67
CA THR A 70 -10.51 6.31 24.80
C THR A 70 -10.73 4.87 25.25
N PRO A 71 -10.97 4.67 26.56
CA PRO A 71 -11.39 3.37 27.07
C PRO A 71 -12.80 3.01 26.57
N PRO A 72 -13.27 1.77 26.76
CA PRO A 72 -14.67 1.44 26.52
C PRO A 72 -15.60 2.35 27.32
N ASN A 73 -16.68 2.82 26.69
CA ASN A 73 -17.66 3.71 27.30
C ASN A 73 -18.37 3.03 28.48
N LYS A 74 -18.54 3.75 29.60
CA LYS A 74 -19.13 3.20 30.83
C LYS A 74 -20.56 2.69 30.66
N TRP A 75 -21.37 3.39 29.87
CA TRP A 75 -22.83 3.25 29.87
C TRP A 75 -23.37 2.41 28.71
N VAL A 76 -22.60 2.23 27.62
CA VAL A 76 -23.10 1.67 26.35
C VAL A 76 -23.85 0.35 26.50
N THR A 77 -23.40 -0.55 27.37
CA THR A 77 -24.06 -1.85 27.57
C THR A 77 -25.24 -1.79 28.55
N GLU A 78 -25.21 -0.87 29.51
CA GLU A 78 -26.32 -0.66 30.45
C GLU A 78 -27.49 0.01 29.76
N ILE A 79 -27.24 1.03 28.93
CA ILE A 79 -28.26 1.70 28.10
C ILE A 79 -28.98 0.70 27.20
N HIS A 80 -28.26 -0.20 26.53
CA HIS A 80 -28.87 -1.27 25.73
C HIS A 80 -29.89 -2.07 26.54
N ARG A 81 -29.49 -2.49 27.74
CA ARG A 81 -30.28 -3.40 28.58
C ARG A 81 -31.45 -2.70 29.24
N ASP A 82 -31.20 -1.58 29.92
CA ASP A 82 -32.22 -0.87 30.71
C ASP A 82 -33.27 -0.21 29.82
N TRP A 83 -32.84 0.48 28.75
CA TRP A 83 -33.76 1.14 27.83
C TRP A 83 -34.76 0.17 27.21
N ALA A 84 -34.33 -1.03 26.85
CA ALA A 84 -35.17 -2.06 26.25
C ALA A 84 -36.23 -2.62 27.23
N VAL A 85 -36.03 -2.49 28.54
CA VAL A 85 -37.04 -2.85 29.55
C VAL A 85 -38.15 -1.80 29.60
N ARG A 86 -37.83 -0.53 29.39
CA ARG A 86 -38.78 0.59 29.53
C ARG A 86 -39.44 1.02 28.23
N TYR A 87 -38.76 0.88 27.10
CA TYR A 87 -39.21 1.41 25.81
C TYR A 87 -39.11 0.37 24.70
N THR A 88 -40.16 0.30 23.87
CA THR A 88 -40.14 -0.52 22.65
C THR A 88 -39.40 0.18 21.51
N TRP A 89 -39.47 1.52 21.43
CA TRP A 89 -38.83 2.34 20.40
C TRP A 89 -38.38 3.70 20.96
N PRO A 90 -37.25 4.27 20.48
CA PRO A 90 -36.25 3.62 19.64
C PRO A 90 -35.56 2.46 20.38
N ARG A 91 -34.99 1.51 19.63
CA ARG A 91 -34.24 0.39 20.21
C ARG A 91 -32.75 0.71 20.19
N PHE A 92 -32.16 0.97 21.36
CA PHE A 92 -30.71 1.05 21.48
C PHE A 92 -30.10 -0.34 21.50
N VAL A 93 -29.21 -0.61 20.54
CA VAL A 93 -28.55 -1.90 20.35
C VAL A 93 -27.06 -1.68 20.20
N CYS A 94 -26.27 -2.38 21.01
CA CYS A 94 -24.84 -2.52 20.81
C CYS A 94 -24.64 -3.43 19.60
N GLY A 95 -24.14 -2.87 18.51
CA GLY A 95 -23.98 -3.59 17.26
C GLY A 95 -22.68 -3.23 16.57
N LEU A 96 -22.40 -3.97 15.52
CA LEU A 96 -21.22 -3.78 14.70
C LEU A 96 -21.57 -2.99 13.43
N PRO A 97 -20.63 -2.25 12.82
CA PRO A 97 -20.90 -1.53 11.57
C PRO A 97 -21.52 -2.42 10.48
N ARG A 98 -21.10 -3.70 10.39
CA ARG A 98 -21.68 -4.65 9.43
C ARG A 98 -23.18 -4.91 9.64
N GLU A 99 -23.66 -4.89 10.89
CA GLU A 99 -25.06 -5.12 11.24
C GLU A 99 -25.90 -3.89 10.90
N PHE A 100 -25.37 -2.70 11.18
CA PHE A 100 -25.96 -1.43 10.74
C PHE A 100 -26.13 -1.39 9.21
N PHE A 101 -25.06 -1.67 8.45
CA PHE A 101 -25.15 -1.68 6.98
C PHE A 101 -26.09 -2.77 6.45
N ALA A 102 -26.18 -3.93 7.11
CA ALA A 102 -27.14 -4.96 6.76
C ALA A 102 -28.59 -4.46 6.97
N ALA A 103 -28.88 -3.82 8.11
CA ALA A 103 -30.20 -3.27 8.40
C ALA A 103 -30.62 -2.16 7.43
N VAL A 104 -29.68 -1.27 7.07
CA VAL A 104 -29.90 -0.24 6.04
C VAL A 104 -30.23 -0.89 4.70
N ARG A 105 -29.45 -1.89 4.25
CA ARG A 105 -29.69 -2.59 2.98
C ARG A 105 -31.04 -3.31 2.96
N THR A 106 -31.38 -4.00 4.04
CA THR A 106 -32.68 -4.68 4.18
C THR A 106 -33.83 -3.70 4.05
N GLU A 107 -33.79 -2.58 4.77
CA GLU A 107 -34.87 -1.58 4.69
C GLU A 107 -34.97 -0.94 3.30
N LEU A 108 -33.84 -0.64 2.66
CA LEU A 108 -33.85 -0.08 1.30
C LEU A 108 -34.49 -1.05 0.30
N ALA A 109 -34.20 -2.36 0.42
CA ALA A 109 -34.81 -3.39 -0.40
C ALA A 109 -36.33 -3.52 -0.12
N GLU A 110 -36.74 -3.53 1.15
CA GLU A 110 -38.16 -3.57 1.56
C GLU A 110 -38.96 -2.38 1.01
N ARG A 111 -38.36 -1.19 1.01
CA ARG A 111 -39.01 0.05 0.55
C ARG A 111 -38.88 0.28 -0.97
N GLY A 112 -38.05 -0.48 -1.67
CA GLY A 112 -37.71 -0.23 -3.06
C GLY A 112 -37.00 1.12 -3.29
N VAL A 113 -36.23 1.60 -2.32
CA VAL A 113 -35.54 2.89 -2.36
C VAL A 113 -34.07 2.69 -2.69
N VAL A 114 -33.54 3.49 -3.61
CA VAL A 114 -32.12 3.51 -3.96
C VAL A 114 -31.46 4.69 -3.22
N PRO A 115 -30.29 4.49 -2.56
CA PRO A 115 -29.53 5.60 -1.98
C PRO A 115 -29.17 6.65 -3.02
N SER A 116 -29.11 7.92 -2.62
CA SER A 116 -28.67 8.98 -3.54
C SER A 116 -27.23 8.72 -4.00
N PRO A 117 -26.95 8.81 -5.31
CA PRO A 117 -25.58 8.72 -5.81
C PRO A 117 -24.80 9.99 -5.45
N GLN A 118 -23.56 9.83 -5.00
CA GLN A 118 -22.61 10.91 -4.71
C GLN A 118 -21.27 10.61 -5.36
N THR A 119 -20.65 11.61 -5.98
CA THR A 119 -19.29 11.52 -6.54
C THR A 119 -18.33 12.52 -5.88
N ARG A 120 -18.83 13.29 -4.90
CA ARG A 120 -18.10 14.35 -4.23
C ARG A 120 -16.98 13.78 -3.36
N ASP A 121 -15.84 14.47 -3.33
CA ASP A 121 -14.81 14.25 -2.32
C ASP A 121 -15.33 14.71 -0.95
N MET A 122 -15.22 13.85 0.05
CA MET A 122 -15.70 14.09 1.40
C MET A 122 -14.59 14.61 2.34
N ASN A 123 -13.36 14.83 1.86
CA ASN A 123 -12.23 15.19 2.72
C ASN A 123 -11.37 16.39 2.26
N PRO A 124 -11.90 17.62 2.15
CA PRO A 124 -11.09 18.81 1.89
C PRO A 124 -10.55 19.44 3.19
N ILE A 125 -10.11 18.64 4.17
CA ILE A 125 -9.63 19.13 5.48
C ILE A 125 -8.13 18.86 5.63
N TYR A 126 -7.42 19.77 6.29
CA TYR A 126 -5.99 19.67 6.62
C TYR A 126 -5.05 19.64 5.40
N THR A 127 -5.26 20.50 4.41
CA THR A 127 -4.44 20.56 3.18
C THR A 127 -2.95 20.86 3.42
N GLY A 128 -2.59 21.44 4.56
CA GLY A 128 -1.19 21.63 4.96
C GLY A 128 -0.40 20.33 5.14
N LYS A 129 -1.08 19.20 5.38
CA LYS A 129 -0.44 17.89 5.56
C LYS A 129 0.44 17.45 4.40
N ASP A 130 0.15 17.94 3.20
CA ASP A 130 0.87 17.56 1.98
C ASP A 130 2.30 18.12 1.95
N VAL A 131 2.58 19.18 2.71
CA VAL A 131 3.89 19.86 2.75
C VAL A 131 4.66 19.68 4.06
N SER A 132 4.01 19.24 5.13
CA SER A 132 4.67 18.87 6.39
C SER A 132 5.61 17.67 6.18
N TYR A 133 6.76 17.61 6.85
CA TYR A 133 7.71 16.47 6.80
C TYR A 133 7.82 15.81 5.41
N ILE A 134 8.20 16.61 4.40
CA ILE A 134 8.22 16.17 2.99
C ILE A 134 9.18 14.99 2.75
N ASP A 135 10.24 14.92 3.55
CA ASP A 135 11.20 13.83 3.58
C ASP A 135 10.56 12.48 3.92
N THR A 136 9.61 12.43 4.85
CA THR A 136 8.81 11.23 5.16
C THR A 136 8.05 10.73 3.92
N LYS A 137 7.41 11.65 3.16
CA LYS A 137 6.70 11.29 1.92
C LYS A 137 7.67 10.78 0.85
N GLN A 138 8.85 11.41 0.74
CA GLN A 138 9.91 10.98 -0.18
C GLN A 138 10.45 9.60 0.19
N ALA A 139 10.70 9.34 1.48
CA ALA A 139 11.17 8.06 1.99
C ALA A 139 10.15 6.96 1.73
N ASN A 140 8.87 7.20 2.04
CA ASN A 140 7.78 6.27 1.77
C ASN A 140 7.68 5.93 0.28
N ARG A 141 7.71 6.95 -0.60
CA ARG A 141 7.66 6.75 -2.05
C ARG A 141 8.89 6.02 -2.59
N ALA A 142 10.08 6.30 -2.06
CA ALA A 142 11.31 5.63 -2.47
C ALA A 142 11.28 4.14 -2.07
N ALA A 143 10.84 3.84 -0.85
CA ALA A 143 10.67 2.48 -0.36
C ALA A 143 9.59 1.72 -1.14
N GLU A 144 8.42 2.34 -1.37
CA GLU A 144 7.33 1.76 -2.17
C GLU A 144 7.81 1.35 -3.57
N ASN A 145 8.51 2.25 -4.27
CA ASN A 145 9.06 1.95 -5.59
C ASN A 145 10.09 0.81 -5.55
N ALA A 146 10.98 0.81 -4.55
CA ALA A 146 12.00 -0.23 -4.41
C ALA A 146 11.37 -1.61 -4.15
N VAL A 147 10.35 -1.68 -3.30
CA VAL A 147 9.62 -2.93 -3.00
C VAL A 147 8.83 -3.40 -4.21
N LEU A 148 8.10 -2.52 -4.91
CA LEU A 148 7.37 -2.87 -6.12
C LEU A 148 8.30 -3.36 -7.25
N ASP A 149 9.45 -2.73 -7.44
CA ASP A 149 10.45 -3.20 -8.40
C ASP A 149 11.01 -4.57 -7.99
N ALA A 150 11.28 -4.77 -6.70
CA ALA A 150 11.73 -6.05 -6.17
C ALA A 150 10.74 -7.16 -6.44
N GLU A 151 9.44 -6.94 -6.21
CA GLU A 151 8.39 -7.92 -6.50
C GLU A 151 8.41 -8.33 -7.98
N ARG A 152 8.41 -7.34 -8.88
CA ARG A 152 8.41 -7.56 -10.33
C ARG A 152 9.60 -8.41 -10.76
N PHE A 153 10.81 -8.00 -10.38
CA PHE A 153 12.02 -8.70 -10.80
C PHE A 153 12.20 -10.04 -10.10
N ALA A 154 11.77 -10.18 -8.85
CA ALA A 154 11.83 -11.45 -8.15
C ALA A 154 10.92 -12.50 -8.78
N VAL A 155 9.77 -12.12 -9.34
CA VAL A 155 8.93 -13.03 -10.13
C VAL A 155 9.71 -13.52 -11.37
N PHE A 156 10.34 -12.61 -12.11
CA PHE A 156 11.14 -12.99 -13.29
C PHE A 156 12.33 -13.88 -12.91
N ALA A 157 13.05 -13.56 -11.84
CA ALA A 157 14.14 -14.38 -11.34
C ALA A 157 13.64 -15.78 -10.96
N ALA A 158 12.55 -15.89 -10.22
CA ALA A 158 12.00 -17.18 -9.83
C ALA A 158 11.61 -18.05 -11.03
N VAL A 159 10.94 -17.46 -12.02
CA VAL A 159 10.50 -18.20 -13.22
C VAL A 159 11.67 -18.58 -14.14
N LEU A 160 12.66 -17.69 -14.31
CA LEU A 160 13.73 -17.87 -15.30
C LEU A 160 14.94 -18.65 -14.76
N THR A 161 15.22 -18.55 -13.46
CA THR A 161 16.41 -19.17 -12.84
C THR A 161 16.07 -20.22 -11.79
N GLY A 162 14.81 -20.35 -11.41
CA GLY A 162 14.39 -21.19 -10.28
C GLY A 162 14.76 -20.60 -8.92
N ALA A 163 15.18 -19.33 -8.87
CA ALA A 163 15.47 -18.65 -7.61
C ALA A 163 14.23 -18.62 -6.70
N ARG A 164 14.43 -18.75 -5.39
CA ARG A 164 13.33 -18.65 -4.43
C ARG A 164 12.83 -17.20 -4.37
N TYR A 165 11.52 -17.00 -4.49
CA TYR A 165 10.90 -15.70 -4.28
C TYR A 165 11.12 -15.20 -2.83
N PRO A 166 11.56 -13.95 -2.61
CA PRO A 166 11.94 -13.42 -1.29
C PRO A 166 10.71 -13.01 -0.46
N GLN A 167 9.74 -13.92 -0.28
CA GLN A 167 8.45 -13.67 0.36
C GLN A 167 8.56 -12.98 1.73
N ALA A 168 9.41 -13.51 2.62
CA ALA A 168 9.51 -12.99 3.99
C ALA A 168 10.07 -11.56 4.03
N ALA A 169 11.05 -11.25 3.19
CA ALA A 169 11.63 -9.90 3.11
C ALA A 169 10.62 -8.89 2.58
N LEU A 170 9.88 -9.24 1.51
CA LEU A 170 8.86 -8.38 0.92
C LEU A 170 7.66 -8.20 1.85
N ALA A 171 7.22 -9.25 2.53
CA ALA A 171 6.17 -9.16 3.54
C ALA A 171 6.55 -8.19 4.67
N LYS A 172 7.77 -8.30 5.21
CA LYS A 172 8.27 -7.33 6.21
C LYS A 172 8.28 -5.90 5.65
N ALA A 173 8.79 -5.70 4.43
CA ALA A 173 8.87 -4.38 3.81
C ALA A 173 7.48 -3.74 3.62
N TRP A 174 6.48 -4.51 3.18
CA TRP A 174 5.11 -4.03 3.04
C TRP A 174 4.44 -3.70 4.37
N VAL A 175 4.69 -4.49 5.42
CA VAL A 175 4.19 -4.18 6.77
C VAL A 175 4.78 -2.86 7.26
N GLN A 176 6.08 -2.61 7.03
CA GLN A 176 6.71 -1.34 7.39
C GLN A 176 6.13 -0.15 6.59
N LEU A 177 5.91 -0.32 5.29
CA LEU A 177 5.25 0.69 4.45
C LEU A 177 3.81 0.97 4.91
N ALA A 178 3.04 -0.05 5.25
CA ALA A 178 1.68 0.11 5.75
C ALA A 178 1.64 0.83 7.11
N TYR A 179 2.60 0.51 7.99
CA TYR A 179 2.74 1.20 9.28
C TYR A 179 3.09 2.68 9.09
N GLY A 180 4.06 2.98 8.22
CA GLY A 180 4.42 4.36 7.86
C GLY A 180 3.33 5.12 7.09
N ALA A 181 2.35 4.41 6.51
CA ALA A 181 1.20 5.01 5.83
C ALA A 181 0.04 5.36 6.78
N HIS A 182 0.16 5.10 8.09
CA HIS A 182 -0.79 5.61 9.07
C HIS A 182 -0.97 7.11 8.88
N HIS A 183 -2.20 7.62 8.93
CA HIS A 183 -2.48 9.02 8.61
C HIS A 183 -1.58 9.95 9.43
N ASP A 184 -1.57 9.83 10.76
CA ASP A 184 -0.72 10.68 11.60
C ASP A 184 0.79 10.55 11.36
N ALA A 185 1.26 9.45 10.76
CA ALA A 185 2.68 9.26 10.43
C ALA A 185 3.00 9.88 9.06
N ILE A 186 2.28 9.46 8.01
CA ILE A 186 2.56 9.94 6.66
C ILE A 186 2.20 11.42 6.50
N THR A 187 1.27 11.97 7.30
CA THR A 187 0.89 13.38 7.23
C THR A 187 1.86 14.30 7.94
N GLY A 188 2.75 13.82 8.80
CA GLY A 188 3.68 14.70 9.52
C GLY A 188 2.97 15.46 10.65
N SER A 189 1.98 14.85 11.31
CA SER A 189 1.25 15.41 12.46
C SER A 189 1.69 14.79 13.79
N GLU A 190 2.62 13.83 13.73
CA GLU A 190 3.27 13.21 14.87
C GLU A 190 4.27 14.13 15.57
N SER A 191 4.73 13.72 16.76
CA SER A 191 5.84 14.39 17.45
C SER A 191 7.20 13.96 16.91
N ASP A 192 8.24 14.77 17.15
CA ASP A 192 9.60 14.45 16.69
C ASP A 192 10.12 13.09 17.19
N GLN A 193 9.71 12.66 18.40
CA GLN A 193 10.06 11.34 18.92
C GLN A 193 9.47 10.22 18.05
N VAL A 194 8.19 10.34 17.69
CA VAL A 194 7.50 9.36 16.84
C VAL A 194 8.09 9.37 15.44
N TYR A 195 8.43 10.54 14.90
CA TYR A 195 9.13 10.67 13.62
C TYR A 195 10.45 9.89 13.61
N LEU A 196 11.29 10.05 14.65
CA LEU A 196 12.56 9.32 14.76
C LEU A 196 12.36 7.80 14.81
N ASP A 197 11.32 7.33 15.48
CA ASP A 197 10.98 5.90 15.56
C ASP A 197 10.53 5.36 14.18
N LEU A 198 9.74 6.14 13.43
CA LEU A 198 9.23 5.79 12.11
C LEU A 198 10.31 5.74 11.02
N LEU A 199 11.35 6.58 11.10
CA LEU A 199 12.45 6.63 10.13
C LEU A 199 13.10 5.26 9.89
N THR A 200 13.22 4.46 10.96
CA THR A 200 13.79 3.11 10.88
C THR A 200 12.93 2.18 10.02
N GLY A 201 11.61 2.31 10.09
CA GLY A 201 10.66 1.51 9.31
C GLY A 201 10.80 1.75 7.80
N TRP A 202 10.83 3.02 7.37
CA TRP A 202 11.03 3.34 5.94
C TRP A 202 12.42 2.91 5.44
N ARG A 203 13.45 3.09 6.25
CA ARG A 203 14.80 2.63 5.92
C ARG A 203 14.84 1.11 5.74
N ASP A 204 14.30 0.36 6.69
CA ASP A 204 14.20 -1.10 6.63
C ASP A 204 13.46 -1.56 5.35
N ALA A 205 12.31 -0.95 5.05
CA ALA A 205 11.53 -1.28 3.86
C ALA A 205 12.33 -1.02 2.58
N TRP A 206 13.02 0.13 2.50
CA TRP A 206 13.85 0.48 1.36
C TRP A 206 15.04 -0.48 1.20
N GLU A 207 15.76 -0.81 2.28
CA GLU A 207 16.91 -1.73 2.24
C GLU A 207 16.49 -3.15 1.82
N LEU A 208 15.36 -3.65 2.35
CA LEU A 208 14.78 -4.95 1.98
C LEU A 208 14.37 -4.98 0.51
N GLY A 209 13.62 -3.97 0.05
CA GLY A 209 13.19 -3.84 -1.34
C GLY A 209 14.39 -3.75 -2.28
N ARG A 210 15.32 -2.83 -2.01
CA ARG A 210 16.53 -2.65 -2.82
C ARG A 210 17.35 -3.94 -2.90
N THR A 211 17.57 -4.62 -1.78
CA THR A 211 18.35 -5.87 -1.75
C THR A 211 17.67 -6.99 -2.55
N ALA A 212 16.36 -7.18 -2.36
CA ALA A 212 15.60 -8.19 -3.10
C ALA A 212 15.60 -7.90 -4.61
N ARG A 213 15.43 -6.64 -5.00
CA ARG A 213 15.53 -6.18 -6.39
C ARG A 213 16.90 -6.45 -6.98
N ASP A 214 17.96 -6.03 -6.30
CA ASP A 214 19.33 -6.15 -6.79
C ASP A 214 19.74 -7.63 -6.95
N ASN A 215 19.33 -8.50 -6.02
CA ASN A 215 19.55 -9.94 -6.12
C ASN A 215 18.81 -10.56 -7.31
N ALA A 216 17.55 -10.17 -7.52
CA ALA A 216 16.75 -10.65 -8.65
C ALA A 216 17.35 -10.21 -9.98
N LEU A 217 17.74 -8.94 -10.09
CA LEU A 217 18.37 -8.36 -11.27
C LEU A 217 19.72 -9.01 -11.57
N ALA A 218 20.55 -9.28 -10.56
CA ALA A 218 21.80 -10.00 -10.73
C ALA A 218 21.55 -11.41 -11.28
N SER A 219 20.55 -12.11 -10.74
CA SER A 219 20.16 -13.45 -11.18
C SER A 219 19.74 -13.48 -12.65
N ILE A 220 18.82 -12.61 -13.08
CA ILE A 220 18.33 -12.60 -14.47
C ILE A 220 19.34 -12.00 -15.45
N SER A 221 20.18 -11.06 -15.02
CA SER A 221 21.24 -10.49 -15.87
C SER A 221 22.31 -11.53 -16.20
N GLY A 222 22.57 -12.48 -15.29
CA GLY A 222 23.47 -13.60 -15.54
C GLY A 222 23.01 -14.58 -16.63
N LEU A 223 21.75 -14.51 -17.06
CA LEU A 223 21.23 -15.29 -18.19
C LEU A 223 21.51 -14.64 -19.55
N VAL A 224 21.91 -13.37 -19.58
CA VAL A 224 22.14 -12.64 -20.83
C VAL A 224 23.55 -12.97 -21.32
N ASP A 225 23.65 -13.53 -22.51
CA ASP A 225 24.94 -13.79 -23.16
C ASP A 225 25.57 -12.45 -23.59
N THR A 226 26.49 -11.94 -22.76
CA THR A 226 27.18 -10.68 -22.99
C THR A 226 28.69 -10.83 -22.80
N PRO A 227 29.51 -10.16 -23.62
CA PRO A 227 30.95 -10.07 -23.39
C PRO A 227 31.30 -9.49 -22.02
N GLU A 228 32.49 -9.79 -21.53
CA GLU A 228 33.01 -9.16 -20.30
C GLU A 228 32.98 -7.64 -20.40
N GLY A 229 32.60 -6.97 -19.30
CA GLY A 229 32.49 -5.52 -19.23
C GLY A 229 31.21 -4.93 -19.83
N SER A 230 30.26 -5.76 -20.27
CA SER A 230 28.95 -5.30 -20.76
C SER A 230 28.04 -4.77 -19.65
N VAL A 231 27.13 -3.86 -20.03
CA VAL A 231 26.08 -3.34 -19.15
C VAL A 231 24.72 -3.87 -19.60
N VAL A 232 23.94 -4.40 -18.67
CA VAL A 232 22.53 -4.79 -18.88
C VAL A 232 21.63 -3.76 -18.23
N VAL A 233 20.68 -3.23 -19.00
CA VAL A 233 19.72 -2.23 -18.54
C VAL A 233 18.31 -2.83 -18.55
N TRP A 234 17.63 -2.76 -17.40
CA TRP A 234 16.26 -3.22 -17.23
C TRP A 234 15.29 -2.04 -17.09
N ASN A 235 14.21 -2.04 -17.86
CA ASN A 235 13.11 -1.09 -17.73
C ASN A 235 12.02 -1.70 -16.83
N PRO A 236 11.80 -1.20 -15.59
CA PRO A 236 10.78 -1.74 -14.70
C PRO A 236 9.34 -1.34 -15.08
N LEU A 237 9.17 -0.44 -16.05
CA LEU A 237 7.85 0.07 -16.44
C LEU A 237 7.18 -0.83 -17.48
N THR A 238 5.84 -0.85 -17.46
CA THR A 238 5.00 -1.60 -18.40
C THR A 238 4.90 -0.96 -19.79
N HIS A 239 5.47 0.24 -19.96
CA HIS A 239 5.50 0.97 -21.22
C HIS A 239 6.94 1.23 -21.66
N ARG A 240 7.11 1.62 -22.92
CA ARG A 240 8.43 1.92 -23.48
C ARG A 240 8.98 3.17 -22.79
N ARG A 241 9.90 2.93 -21.87
CA ARG A 241 10.69 4.00 -21.30
C ARG A 241 11.82 4.32 -22.23
N THR A 242 12.07 5.60 -22.20
CA THR A 242 12.90 6.28 -23.11
C THR A 242 13.73 7.15 -22.11
N ASP A 243 15.07 7.07 -21.96
CA ASP A 243 15.83 7.88 -20.96
C ASP A 243 17.37 7.87 -21.11
N ILE A 244 18.08 8.76 -20.39
CA ILE A 244 19.54 8.72 -20.17
C ILE A 244 19.85 7.80 -18.98
N VAL A 245 20.79 6.88 -19.16
CA VAL A 245 21.23 5.95 -18.10
C VAL A 245 22.65 6.30 -17.66
N THR A 246 22.80 6.61 -16.38
CA THR A 246 24.12 6.82 -15.74
C THR A 246 24.59 5.53 -15.10
N VAL A 247 25.79 5.07 -15.45
CA VAL A 247 26.39 3.83 -14.92
C VAL A 247 27.73 4.17 -14.28
N ARG A 248 27.96 3.64 -13.07
CA ARG A 248 29.25 3.75 -12.40
C ARG A 248 30.08 2.48 -12.64
N LEU A 249 31.18 2.62 -13.37
CA LEU A 249 32.14 1.55 -13.64
C LEU A 249 33.30 1.59 -12.63
N GLU A 250 33.82 0.43 -12.25
CA GLU A 250 34.93 0.31 -11.27
C GLU A 250 36.30 0.64 -11.88
N ALA A 251 36.47 0.41 -13.18
CA ALA A 251 37.65 0.78 -13.93
C ALA A 251 37.24 1.68 -15.12
N PRO A 252 38.04 2.71 -15.45
CA PRO A 252 37.83 3.46 -16.67
C PRO A 252 38.03 2.52 -17.86
N GLN A 253 36.99 2.37 -18.69
CA GLN A 253 37.09 1.62 -19.94
C GLN A 253 37.64 2.46 -21.10
N VAL A 254 38.02 3.71 -20.81
CA VAL A 254 38.66 4.63 -21.77
C VAL A 254 40.15 4.73 -21.45
N ALA A 255 41.00 4.41 -22.42
CA ALA A 255 42.40 4.79 -22.36
C ALA A 255 42.48 6.33 -22.29
N GLY A 256 42.83 6.89 -21.12
CA GLY A 256 43.01 8.33 -20.94
C GLY A 256 42.11 9.02 -19.89
N CYS A 257 41.20 8.32 -19.21
CA CYS A 257 40.45 8.91 -18.08
C CYS A 257 40.97 8.39 -16.73
N GLY A 258 41.56 9.27 -15.93
CA GLY A 258 42.04 8.97 -14.58
C GLY A 258 40.92 8.50 -13.64
N SER A 259 41.20 7.47 -12.86
CA SER A 259 40.30 6.95 -11.83
C SER A 259 40.34 7.80 -10.56
N VAL A 260 39.18 8.26 -10.08
CA VAL A 260 39.02 8.68 -8.68
C VAL A 260 38.36 7.52 -7.93
N THR A 261 39.15 6.82 -7.11
CA THR A 261 38.68 5.69 -6.29
C THR A 261 38.23 6.13 -4.91
N PRO A 262 36.99 5.81 -4.48
CA PRO A 262 36.69 5.52 -3.09
C PRO A 262 36.54 4.00 -2.91
N ARG A 263 37.13 3.50 -1.82
CA ARG A 263 37.36 2.09 -1.49
C ARG A 263 36.19 1.50 -0.68
N VAL A 264 35.35 0.61 -1.24
CA VAL A 264 34.33 -0.22 -0.54
C VAL A 264 34.04 -1.52 -1.34
N PRO A 265 33.75 -2.71 -0.73
CA PRO A 265 33.99 -4.02 -1.35
C PRO A 265 32.87 -4.61 -2.25
N ARG A 266 33.28 -5.67 -2.97
CA ARG A 266 32.78 -6.27 -4.25
C ARG A 266 31.44 -7.04 -4.16
N SER A 267 30.62 -6.94 -5.23
CA SER A 267 29.61 -7.91 -5.69
C SER A 267 29.24 -7.64 -7.18
N PRO A 268 28.77 -8.62 -8.00
CA PRO A 268 28.46 -8.41 -9.43
C PRO A 268 27.30 -7.41 -9.63
N ARG A 269 27.44 -6.48 -10.59
CA ARG A 269 26.55 -5.31 -10.72
C ARG A 269 25.44 -5.50 -11.76
N SER A 270 24.20 -5.40 -11.31
CA SER A 270 23.04 -5.05 -12.13
C SER A 270 22.52 -3.68 -11.70
N SER A 271 22.30 -2.75 -12.64
CA SER A 271 21.76 -1.42 -12.33
C SER A 271 20.32 -1.30 -12.85
N SER A 272 19.36 -1.05 -11.96
CA SER A 272 18.05 -0.53 -12.33
C SER A 272 18.05 0.99 -12.22
N THR A 273 17.58 1.68 -13.27
CA THR A 273 17.33 3.13 -13.21
C THR A 273 15.97 3.41 -12.58
N THR A 274 15.94 3.72 -11.29
CA THR A 274 14.94 4.65 -10.76
C THR A 274 15.47 6.07 -10.98
N GLY A 275 14.91 6.78 -11.93
CA GLY A 275 15.25 8.18 -12.18
C GLY A 275 14.16 8.82 -13.02
N GLY A 276 13.65 9.97 -12.60
CA GLY A 276 12.71 10.72 -13.43
C GLY A 276 13.34 11.17 -14.76
N ARG A 277 12.47 11.21 -15.79
CA ARG A 277 12.53 11.92 -17.09
C ARG A 277 13.38 11.35 -18.26
N SER A 278 12.70 10.60 -19.16
CA SER A 278 12.56 10.65 -20.66
C SER A 278 13.80 10.93 -21.60
N PRO A 279 14.01 10.47 -22.89
CA PRO A 279 13.40 9.50 -23.85
C PRO A 279 14.39 8.65 -24.85
N GLY A 280 14.61 7.29 -24.86
CA GLY A 280 14.69 6.28 -26.01
C GLY A 280 14.21 4.76 -25.81
N TRP A 281 13.46 4.14 -26.74
CA TRP A 281 12.83 2.77 -26.75
C TRP A 281 13.73 1.53 -26.43
N ARG A 282 13.10 0.41 -26.00
CA ARG A 282 13.46 -1.04 -26.13
C ARG A 282 14.81 -1.52 -25.52
N GLY A 283 14.79 -2.62 -24.74
CA GLY A 283 15.98 -3.22 -24.10
C GLY A 283 17.01 -3.78 -25.09
N MET A 284 18.30 -3.55 -24.81
CA MET A 284 19.43 -3.79 -25.70
C MET A 284 20.78 -3.96 -24.94
N SER A 285 21.68 -4.82 -25.42
CA SER A 285 23.10 -5.03 -25.07
C SER A 285 24.08 -4.29 -26.01
N ARG A 286 25.33 -4.02 -25.58
CA ARG A 286 26.37 -3.29 -26.35
C ARG A 286 27.78 -3.91 -26.23
N ARG A 287 28.59 -3.82 -27.30
CA ARG A 287 30.08 -3.91 -27.32
C ARG A 287 30.65 -2.51 -27.60
N TRP A 288 31.84 -2.19 -27.09
CA TRP A 288 32.50 -0.89 -27.30
C TRP A 288 33.73 -1.04 -28.22
N ALA A 289 33.68 -0.38 -29.38
CA ALA A 289 34.82 -0.02 -30.22
C ALA A 289 34.53 1.38 -30.78
N GLY A 290 35.48 2.32 -30.67
CA GLY A 290 35.27 3.75 -30.84
C GLY A 290 34.51 4.17 -32.12
N GLY A 291 33.46 4.95 -31.94
CA GLY A 291 32.55 5.43 -32.99
C GLY A 291 31.09 5.22 -32.59
N ALA A 292 30.21 6.17 -32.87
CA ALA A 292 28.80 6.10 -32.48
C ALA A 292 28.14 4.81 -33.01
N THR A 293 27.76 3.89 -32.11
CA THR A 293 27.10 2.64 -32.48
C THR A 293 25.85 2.39 -31.64
N ASP A 294 24.81 1.91 -32.33
CA ASP A 294 23.48 1.62 -31.80
C ASP A 294 23.45 0.45 -30.81
N TRP A 295 22.45 0.52 -29.92
CA TRP A 295 22.11 -0.52 -28.96
C TRP A 295 21.57 -1.79 -29.69
N THR A 296 21.84 -3.02 -29.22
CA THR A 296 21.41 -4.28 -29.89
C THR A 296 20.54 -5.18 -29.00
N ARG A 297 19.45 -5.80 -29.48
CA ARG A 297 18.64 -6.74 -28.68
C ARG A 297 19.30 -8.14 -28.58
N PRO A 298 19.44 -8.75 -27.39
CA PRO A 298 19.84 -10.15 -27.30
C PRO A 298 18.75 -11.06 -27.90
N THR A 299 19.15 -12.09 -28.65
CA THR A 299 18.29 -13.18 -29.09
C THR A 299 18.13 -14.19 -27.94
N ALA A 300 16.90 -14.45 -27.51
CA ALA A 300 16.62 -15.41 -26.44
C ALA A 300 16.93 -16.84 -26.94
N ARG A 301 17.75 -17.60 -26.21
CA ARG A 301 17.82 -19.06 -26.39
C ARG A 301 16.55 -19.70 -25.80
N PRO A 302 15.91 -20.66 -26.50
CA PRO A 302 14.76 -21.37 -25.93
C PRO A 302 15.18 -22.14 -24.69
N ALA A 303 14.38 -22.03 -23.62
CA ALA A 303 14.55 -22.79 -22.39
C ALA A 303 14.36 -24.28 -22.68
N GLY A 304 15.46 -25.03 -22.74
CA GLY A 304 15.41 -26.49 -22.88
C GLY A 304 14.89 -27.11 -21.59
N ASN A 305 13.68 -27.67 -21.65
CA ASN A 305 13.13 -28.55 -20.60
C ASN A 305 14.06 -29.75 -20.38
N ARG A 306 14.97 -29.68 -19.40
CA ARG A 306 15.65 -30.87 -18.89
C ARG A 306 14.77 -31.51 -17.82
N ARG A 307 14.00 -32.53 -18.22
CA ARG A 307 13.40 -33.48 -17.27
C ARG A 307 14.53 -34.25 -16.56
N PRO A 308 14.42 -34.54 -15.25
CA PRO A 308 15.36 -35.41 -14.58
C PRO A 308 15.21 -36.85 -15.08
N VAL A 309 16.30 -37.45 -15.53
CA VAL A 309 16.36 -38.87 -15.90
C VAL A 309 16.48 -39.69 -14.62
N ASN A 310 15.44 -40.47 -14.31
CA ASN A 310 15.49 -41.50 -13.28
C ASN A 310 16.51 -42.58 -13.70
N ARG A 311 17.53 -42.82 -12.87
CA ARG A 311 18.38 -44.01 -12.98
C ARG A 311 17.92 -45.03 -11.95
N SER A 312 17.30 -46.11 -12.43
CA SER A 312 17.10 -47.36 -11.69
C SER A 312 18.39 -48.18 -11.76
N PRO A 313 18.84 -48.83 -10.66
CA PRO A 313 20.00 -49.70 -10.70
C PRO A 313 19.60 -51.12 -11.14
N THR A 314 20.21 -51.63 -12.20
CA THR A 314 20.22 -53.06 -12.55
C THR A 314 21.20 -53.79 -11.65
N SER A 315 20.70 -54.73 -10.83
CA SER A 315 21.48 -55.78 -10.21
C SER A 315 21.50 -57.01 -11.13
N THR A 316 22.67 -57.62 -11.29
CA THR A 316 22.79 -58.98 -11.81
C THR A 316 23.97 -59.66 -11.09
N THR A 317 23.60 -60.53 -10.15
CA THR A 317 24.24 -61.77 -9.70
C THR A 317 25.74 -62.01 -9.96
N ALA A 318 26.45 -62.24 -8.86
CA ALA A 318 27.06 -63.53 -8.53
C ALA A 318 26.82 -63.81 -7.04
#